data_AF-A0A6G2IN14-F1
#
_entry.id   AF-A0A6G2IN14-F1
#
_cell.length_a   1.000
_cell.length_b   1.000
_cell.length_c   1.000
_cell.angle_alpha   90.00
_cell.angle_beta   90.00
_cell.angle_gamma   90.00
#
_symmetry.space_group_name_H-M   'P 1'
#
loop_
_entity.id
_entity.type
_entity.pdbx_description
1 polymer ?
#
loop_
_entity_poly.entity_id
_entity_poly.type
_entity_poly.pdbx_seq_one_letter_code
_entity_poly.pdbx_strand_id
1 'polypeptide(L)' 'MTAPARYTASARRLEDGEAGELLAFRSVTDPADLAEVIAEFQQRYADRPDVLLDLDTTPSV' A
#
# COMPACT_ATOMS: atom_id res chain seq x y z
N MET A 1 2.67 -12.20 24.81
CA MET A 1 2.55 -12.44 23.37
C MET A 1 2.72 -11.10 22.69
N THR A 2 3.79 -10.91 21.91
CA THR A 2 3.99 -9.69 21.13
C THR A 2 3.00 -9.71 19.97
N ALA A 3 2.24 -8.63 19.76
CA ALA A 3 1.37 -8.55 18.58
C ALA A 3 2.23 -8.49 17.30
N PRO A 4 1.77 -9.01 16.15
CA PRO A 4 2.52 -8.95 14.90
C PRO A 4 2.56 -7.52 14.34
N ALA A 5 3.63 -7.14 13.64
CA ALA A 5 3.68 -5.86 12.93
C ALA A 5 2.56 -5.78 11.87
N ARG A 6 2.07 -4.58 11.59
CA ARG A 6 1.09 -4.33 10.53
C ARG A 6 1.77 -3.69 9.34
N TYR A 7 1.58 -4.28 8.17
CA TYR A 7 2.08 -3.80 6.90
C TYR A 7 0.91 -3.28 6.07
N THR A 8 1.07 -2.15 5.42
CA THR A 8 0.00 -1.52 4.63
C THR A 8 0.52 -1.12 3.26
N ALA A 9 -0.26 -1.40 2.22
CA ALA A 9 -0.08 -0.85 0.89
C ALA A 9 -1.28 0.02 0.52
N SER A 10 -1.00 1.23 0.04
CA SER A 10 -2.01 2.22 -0.35
C SER A 10 -1.75 2.68 -1.78
N ALA A 11 -2.79 2.68 -2.61
CA ALA A 11 -2.77 3.32 -3.92
C ALA A 11 -3.43 4.69 -3.79
N ARG A 12 -2.67 5.75 -4.09
CA ARG A 12 -3.14 7.14 -4.01
C ARG A 12 -3.00 7.82 -5.35
N ARG A 13 -3.96 8.68 -5.70
CA ARG A 13 -3.85 9.54 -6.87
C ARG A 13 -2.81 10.62 -6.60
N LEU A 14 -1.98 10.93 -7.58
CA LEU A 14 -1.09 12.09 -7.58
C LEU A 14 -1.87 13.34 -7.96
N GLU A 15 -1.74 14.37 -7.14
CA GLU A 15 -2.32 15.70 -7.34
C GLU A 15 -1.19 16.72 -7.20
N ASP A 16 -0.89 17.44 -8.28
CA ASP A 16 0.23 18.40 -8.35
C ASP A 16 1.60 17.83 -7.93
N GLY A 17 1.81 16.52 -8.15
CA GLY A 17 3.04 15.81 -7.79
C GLY A 17 3.09 15.27 -6.36
N GLU A 18 2.04 15.51 -5.57
CA GLU A 18 1.91 15.04 -4.18
C GLU A 18 0.86 13.94 -4.05
N ALA A 19 0.93 13.17 -2.96
CA ALA A 19 -0.04 12.11 -2.68
C ALA A 19 -1.40 12.70 -2.27
N GLY A 20 -2.37 12.66 -3.18
CA GLY A 20 -3.73 13.14 -3.01
C GLY A 20 -4.71 12.05 -2.55
N GLU A 21 -5.81 11.90 -3.28
CA GLU A 21 -6.93 10.98 -2.97
C GLU A 21 -6.48 9.52 -2.77
N LEU A 22 -7.02 8.85 -1.75
CA LEU A 22 -6.82 7.42 -1.54
C LEU A 22 -7.78 6.61 -2.41
N LEU A 23 -7.25 5.80 -3.33
CA LEU A 23 -8.02 4.97 -4.25
C LEU A 23 -8.30 3.58 -3.68
N ALA A 24 -7.29 3.00 -3.03
CA ALA A 24 -7.38 1.69 -2.38
C ALA A 24 -6.35 1.58 -1.26
N PHE A 25 -6.66 0.79 -0.24
CA PHE A 25 -5.70 0.40 0.77
C PHE A 25 -5.95 -1.04 1.19
N ARG A 26 -4.89 -1.73 1.59
CA ARG A 26 -4.98 -3.04 2.25
C ARG A 26 -3.88 -3.18 3.28
N SER A 27 -4.21 -3.81 4.41
CA SER A 27 -3.27 -4.05 5.49
C SER A 27 -3.22 -5.53 5.84
N VAL A 28 -2.02 -6.04 6.11
CA VAL A 28 -1.72 -7.43 6.42
C VAL A 28 -0.77 -7.51 7.62
N THR A 29 -0.64 -8.68 8.22
CA THR A 29 0.29 -8.94 9.33
C THR A 29 1.49 -9.80 8.94
N ASP A 30 1.47 -10.38 7.74
CA ASP A 30 2.57 -11.13 7.15
C ASP A 30 3.21 -10.30 6.00
N PRO A 31 4.53 -10.08 6.01
CA PRO A 31 5.21 -9.38 4.91
C PRO A 31 5.13 -10.14 3.57
N ALA A 32 4.93 -11.46 3.55
CA ALA A 32 4.73 -12.22 2.32
C ALA A 32 3.41 -11.83 1.62
N ASP A 33 2.34 -11.68 2.39
CA ASP A 33 1.05 -11.21 1.88
C ASP A 33 1.17 -9.78 1.33
N LEU A 34 2.00 -8.92 1.94
CA LEU A 34 2.21 -7.55 1.46
C LEU A 34 2.78 -7.54 0.03
N ALA A 35 3.70 -8.46 -0.27
CA ALA A 35 4.27 -8.60 -1.61
C ALA A 35 3.19 -8.96 -2.65
N GLU A 36 2.24 -9.83 -2.31
CA GLU A 36 1.12 -10.17 -3.17
C GLU A 36 0.20 -8.95 -3.40
N VAL A 37 -0.07 -8.17 -2.36
CA VAL A 37 -0.85 -6.93 -2.46
C VAL A 37 -0.18 -5.90 -3.36
N ILE A 38 1.14 -5.74 -3.23
CA ILE A 38 1.92 -4.83 -4.09
C ILE A 38 1.80 -5.27 -5.55
N ALA A 39 1.95 -6.55 -5.85
CA ALA A 39 1.83 -7.07 -7.20
C ALA A 39 0.41 -6.87 -7.77
N GLU A 40 -0.64 -7.10 -6.96
CA GLU A 40 -2.03 -6.83 -7.33
C GLU A 40 -2.22 -5.34 -7.69
N PHE A 41 -1.73 -4.43 -6.84
CA PHE A 41 -1.87 -2.99 -7.06
C PHE A 41 -1.07 -2.52 -8.28
N GLN A 42 0.15 -3.03 -8.47
CA GLN A 42 0.97 -2.74 -9.65
C GLN A 42 0.26 -3.15 -10.94
N GLN A 43 -0.36 -4.33 -10.98
CA GLN A 43 -1.12 -4.77 -12.15
C GLN A 43 -2.39 -3.94 -12.36
N ARG A 44 -3.13 -3.67 -11.28
CA ARG A 44 -4.40 -2.93 -11.32
C ARG A 44 -4.22 -1.47 -11.78
N TYR A 45 -3.11 -0.84 -11.42
CA TYR A 45 -2.83 0.57 -11.72
C TYR A 45 -1.69 0.74 -12.74
N ALA A 46 -1.31 -0.31 -13.49
CA ALA A 46 -0.22 -0.27 -14.46
C ALA A 46 -0.38 0.85 -15.50
N ASP A 47 -1.61 1.10 -15.96
CA ASP A 47 -1.93 2.12 -16.96
C ASP A 47 -2.29 3.48 -16.35
N ARG A 48 -2.07 3.68 -15.04
CA ARG A 48 -2.41 4.90 -14.31
C ARG A 48 -1.12 5.60 -13.83
N PRO A 49 -0.50 6.45 -14.67
CA PRO A 49 0.71 7.18 -14.28
C PRO A 49 0.45 8.23 -13.19
N ASP A 50 -0.81 8.55 -12.94
CA ASP A 50 -1.26 9.44 -11.86
C ASP A 50 -1.50 8.69 -10.54
N VAL A 51 -0.95 7.48 -10.35
CA VAL A 51 -1.10 6.69 -9.12
C VAL A 51 0.24 6.41 -8.48
N LEU A 52 0.36 6.77 -7.20
CA LEU A 52 1.48 6.46 -6.31
C LEU A 52 1.12 5.24 -5.45
N LEU A 53 2.05 4.32 -5.30
CA LEU A 53 1.97 3.24 -4.31
C LEU A 53 2.78 3.63 -3.07
N ASP A 54 2.10 3.75 -1.95
CA ASP A 54 2.67 4.09 -0.65
C ASP A 54 2.65 2.87 0.28
N LEU A 55 3.75 2.65 0.99
CA LEU A 55 3.95 1.48 1.86
C LEU A 55 4.27 1.94 3.28
N ASP A 56 3.50 1.46 4.25
CA ASP A 56 3.69 1.78 5.66
C ASP A 56 3.86 0.50 6.50
N THR A 57 4.66 0.58 7.57
CA THR A 57 4.82 -0.50 8.54
C THR A 57 4.67 0.05 9.95
N THR A 58 3.64 -0.42 10.66
CA THR A 58 3.41 -0.10 12.06
C THR A 58 3.90 -1.25 12.95
N PRO A 59 4.94 -1.07 13.76
CA PRO A 59 5.36 -2.09 14.72
C PRO A 59 4.32 -2.23 15.84
N SER A 60 4.16 -3.46 16.33
CA SER A 60 3.31 -3.74 17.49
C SER A 60 4.05 -3.47 18.80
N VAL A 61 3.39 -2.76 19.73
CA VAL A 61 3.90 -2.42 21.07
C VAL A 61 3.59 -3.49 22.11
#